data_AF-A0A3M2G5D7-F1
#
_entry.id   AF-A0A3M2G5D7-F1
#
_cell.length_a   1.000
_cell.length_b   1.000
_cell.length_c   1.000
_cell.angle_alpha   90.00
_cell.angle_beta   90.00
_cell.angle_gamma   90.00
#
_symmetry.space_group_name_H-M   'P 1'
#
loop_
_entity.id
_entity.type
_entity.pdbx_description
1 polymer ?
#
loop_
_entity_poly.entity_id
_entity_poly.type
_entity_poly.pdbx_seq_one_letter_code
_entity_poly.pdbx_strand_id
1 'polypeptide(L)'
;MQFITFVIGIWLFFVWLQQLIDVTKRSKKELPPKVFWILGMVIPWFGQVWIPAIVALIYKYTVRERLEGRESPTLEPPFQQVKFHLDVDDTPPEVPPKPPTGAIPPVPPIPPISPRRHPRRTSKPLFRPDPNRFALILEDVTPGYEDEVLEGIQIVRECDETQAKLLLRTPSLLATDLTEETAHGIGKELELIGAKIRVLSMQALAESGTHFQHELLSKERERRRHHSRSTYHARGGC
;
A
#
# COMPACT_ATOMS: atom_id res chain seq x y z
N MET A 1 5.02 -32.23 23.27
CA MET A 1 4.00 -32.52 24.30
C MET A 1 3.13 -31.30 24.64
N GLN A 2 3.70 -30.13 24.97
CA GLN A 2 2.93 -28.94 25.37
C GLN A 2 1.93 -28.39 24.31
N PHE A 3 2.27 -28.50 23.03
CA PHE A 3 1.38 -28.06 21.94
C PHE A 3 0.10 -28.92 21.85
N ILE A 4 0.23 -30.24 22.01
CA ILE A 4 -0.90 -31.17 21.92
C ILE A 4 -1.87 -30.94 23.08
N THR A 5 -1.36 -30.74 24.30
CA THR A 5 -2.19 -30.39 25.46
C THR A 5 -2.92 -29.07 25.30
N PHE A 6 -2.30 -28.09 24.64
CA PHE A 6 -2.92 -26.79 24.35
C PHE A 6 -4.06 -26.92 23.34
N VAL A 7 -3.85 -27.66 22.24
CA VAL A 7 -4.87 -27.91 21.21
C VAL A 7 -6.06 -28.69 21.79
N ILE A 8 -5.79 -29.71 22.60
CA ILE A 8 -6.84 -30.46 23.31
C ILE A 8 -7.61 -29.54 24.26
N GLY A 9 -6.93 -28.66 25.00
CA GLY A 9 -7.57 -27.69 25.89
C GLY A 9 -8.51 -26.73 25.16
N ILE A 10 -8.07 -26.17 24.02
CA ILE A 10 -8.92 -25.31 23.18
C ILE A 10 -10.13 -26.08 22.65
N TRP A 11 -9.93 -27.30 22.17
CA TRP A 11 -11.01 -28.11 21.63
C TRP A 11 -12.07 -28.41 22.69
N LEU A 12 -11.66 -28.81 23.90
CA LEU A 12 -12.56 -29.03 25.03
C LEU A 12 -13.31 -27.76 25.43
N PHE A 13 -12.66 -26.59 25.37
CA PHE A 13 -13.30 -25.31 25.62
C PHE A 13 -14.42 -25.01 24.60
N PHE A 14 -14.18 -25.26 23.30
CA PHE A 14 -15.20 -25.08 22.28
C PHE A 14 -16.37 -26.04 22.44
N VAL A 15 -16.11 -27.30 22.78
CA VAL A 15 -17.17 -28.28 23.07
C VAL A 15 -18.01 -27.83 24.27
N TRP A 16 -17.37 -27.35 25.34
CA TRP A 16 -18.06 -26.81 26.52
C TRP A 16 -18.90 -25.57 26.17
N LEU A 17 -18.35 -24.64 25.37
CA LEU A 17 -19.04 -23.43 24.92
C LEU A 17 -20.25 -23.76 24.05
N GLN A 18 -20.13 -24.74 23.15
CA GLN A 18 -21.25 -25.21 22.34
C GLN A 18 -22.37 -25.78 23.21
N GLN A 19 -22.04 -26.61 24.20
CA GLN A 19 -23.05 -27.12 25.15
C GLN A 19 -23.73 -25.99 25.93
N LEU A 20 -22.96 -24.98 26.35
CA LEU A 20 -23.50 -23.80 27.03
C LEU A 20 -24.49 -23.03 26.12
N ILE A 21 -24.15 -22.85 24.84
CA ILE A 21 -25.01 -22.19 23.85
C ILE A 21 -26.27 -23.01 23.58
N ASP A 22 -26.17 -24.34 23.48
CA ASP A 22 -27.33 -25.19 23.24
C ASP A 22 -28.28 -25.23 24.44
N VAL A 23 -27.74 -25.25 25.67
CA VAL A 23 -28.53 -25.16 26.90
C VAL A 23 -29.23 -23.81 27.01
N THR A 24 -28.54 -22.72 26.70
CA THR A 24 -29.14 -21.37 26.72
C THR A 24 -30.16 -21.16 25.60
N LYS A 25 -29.97 -21.75 24.41
CA LYS A 25 -30.95 -21.70 23.32
C LYS A 25 -32.23 -22.49 23.63
N ARG A 26 -32.12 -23.64 24.28
CA ARG A 26 -33.30 -24.47 24.65
C ARG A 26 -34.10 -23.85 25.80
N SER A 27 -33.45 -23.13 26.71
CA SER A 27 -34.09 -22.55 27.89
C SER A 27 -34.49 -21.09 27.67
N LYS A 28 -35.49 -20.82 26.81
CA LYS A 28 -36.13 -19.48 26.74
C LYS A 28 -36.96 -19.15 27.99
N LYS A 29 -37.14 -20.11 28.91
CA LYS A 29 -37.85 -19.94 30.18
C LYS A 29 -36.83 -20.11 31.31
N GLU A 30 -36.55 -19.00 31.97
CA GLU A 30 -35.90 -18.87 33.30
C GLU A 30 -34.78 -19.89 33.60
N LEU A 31 -33.55 -19.53 33.23
CA LEU A 31 -32.36 -20.23 33.71
C LEU A 31 -32.33 -20.19 35.24
N PRO A 32 -32.12 -21.33 35.93
CA PRO A 32 -32.09 -21.35 37.38
C PRO A 32 -30.95 -20.46 37.89
N PRO A 33 -31.17 -19.65 38.95
CA PRO A 33 -30.19 -18.67 39.44
C PRO A 33 -28.83 -19.28 39.83
N LYS A 34 -28.81 -20.59 40.14
CA LYS A 34 -27.58 -21.35 40.39
C LYS A 34 -26.64 -21.39 39.17
N VAL A 35 -27.16 -21.38 37.94
CA VAL A 35 -26.34 -21.40 36.71
C VAL A 35 -25.63 -20.08 36.52
N PHE A 36 -26.30 -18.96 36.78
CA PHE A 36 -25.66 -17.63 36.75
C PHE A 36 -24.56 -17.49 37.80
N TRP A 37 -24.76 -18.06 38.99
CA TRP A 37 -23.76 -18.03 40.06
C TRP A 37 -22.51 -18.85 39.71
N ILE A 38 -22.69 -20.06 39.16
CA ILE A 38 -21.58 -20.90 38.68
C ILE A 38 -20.84 -20.20 37.53
N LEU A 39 -21.58 -19.62 36.57
CA LEU A 39 -20.97 -18.88 35.45
C LEU A 39 -20.17 -17.68 35.96
N GLY A 40 -20.69 -16.95 36.94
CA GLY A 40 -20.01 -15.82 37.60
C GLY A 40 -18.75 -16.22 38.38
N MET A 41 -18.62 -17.46 38.86
CA MET A 41 -17.39 -17.95 39.50
C MET A 41 -16.37 -18.52 38.51
N VAL A 42 -16.83 -19.11 37.41
CA VAL A 42 -15.93 -19.72 36.41
C VAL A 42 -15.26 -18.65 35.53
N ILE A 43 -15.96 -17.58 35.16
CA ILE A 43 -15.42 -16.52 34.29
C ILE A 43 -14.17 -15.84 34.88
N PRO A 44 -14.13 -15.41 36.16
CA PRO A 44 -12.94 -14.79 36.75
C PRO A 44 -11.74 -15.75 36.81
N TRP A 45 -12.02 -17.02 37.11
CA TRP A 45 -10.98 -18.05 37.20
C TRP A 45 -10.37 -18.36 35.84
N PHE A 46 -11.18 -18.41 34.78
CA PHE A 46 -10.71 -18.54 33.41
C PHE A 46 -9.95 -17.28 32.95
N GLY A 47 -10.45 -16.09 33.29
CA GLY A 47 -9.82 -14.82 32.93
C GLY A 47 -8.42 -14.68 33.52
N GLN A 48 -8.23 -14.97 34.81
CA GLN A 48 -6.93 -14.83 35.45
C GLN A 48 -5.85 -15.78 34.90
N VAL A 49 -6.23 -17.00 34.48
CA VAL A 49 -5.26 -18.00 34.01
C VAL A 49 -5.00 -17.87 32.51
N TRP A 50 -6.05 -17.67 31.71
CA TRP A 50 -5.94 -17.71 30.26
C TRP A 50 -5.57 -16.35 29.65
N ILE A 51 -5.99 -15.22 30.22
CA ILE A 51 -5.65 -13.90 29.67
C ILE A 51 -4.12 -13.68 29.66
N PRO A 52 -3.37 -13.92 30.76
CA PRO A 52 -1.92 -13.76 30.72
C PRO A 52 -1.24 -14.74 29.76
N ALA A 53 -1.73 -15.97 29.65
CA ALA A 53 -1.18 -16.98 28.74
C ALA A 53 -1.41 -16.59 27.27
N ILE A 54 -2.60 -16.09 26.93
CA ILE A 54 -2.93 -15.60 25.58
C ILE A 54 -2.12 -14.34 25.27
N VAL A 55 -2.01 -13.39 26.20
CA VAL A 55 -1.20 -12.17 26.02
C VAL A 55 0.28 -12.53 25.83
N ALA A 56 0.82 -13.46 26.61
CA ALA A 56 2.19 -13.95 26.45
C ALA A 56 2.40 -14.67 25.12
N LEU A 57 1.40 -15.44 24.65
CA LEU A 57 1.44 -16.12 23.35
C LEU A 57 1.42 -15.11 22.20
N ILE A 58 0.52 -14.12 22.25
CA ILE A 58 0.43 -13.04 21.26
C ILE A 58 1.73 -12.25 21.26
N TYR A 59 2.20 -11.81 22.42
CA TYR A 59 3.47 -11.07 22.56
C TYR A 59 4.62 -11.88 22.00
N LYS A 60 4.71 -13.18 22.33
CA LYS A 60 5.73 -14.06 21.79
C LYS A 60 5.61 -14.18 20.27
N TYR A 61 4.42 -14.25 19.69
CA TYR A 61 4.26 -14.35 18.23
C TYR A 61 4.61 -13.04 17.53
N THR A 62 4.05 -11.92 17.97
CA THR A 62 4.27 -10.60 17.37
C THR A 62 5.70 -10.09 17.56
N VAL A 63 6.31 -10.34 18.72
CA VAL A 63 7.70 -9.92 18.99
C VAL A 63 8.70 -10.87 18.35
N ARG A 64 8.38 -12.17 18.24
CA ARG A 64 9.23 -13.13 17.53
C ARG A 64 9.27 -12.84 16.03
N GLU A 65 8.15 -12.50 15.40
CA GLU A 65 8.18 -12.02 13.99
C GLU A 65 9.04 -10.76 13.83
N ARG A 66 8.98 -9.83 14.80
CA ARG A 66 9.82 -8.62 14.83
C ARG A 66 11.31 -8.89 15.10
N LEU A 67 11.66 -10.00 15.75
CA LEU A 67 13.05 -10.35 16.11
C LEU A 67 13.68 -11.35 15.12
N GLU A 68 12.92 -12.29 14.58
CA GLU A 68 13.38 -13.23 13.54
C GLU A 68 13.40 -12.56 12.16
N GLY A 69 12.54 -11.57 11.88
CA GLY A 69 12.70 -10.65 10.73
C GLY A 69 13.84 -9.63 10.90
N ARG A 70 14.50 -9.66 12.06
CA ARG A 70 15.70 -8.89 12.38
C ARG A 70 16.84 -9.83 12.75
N GLU A 71 16.94 -10.98 12.06
CA GLU A 71 18.27 -11.48 11.73
C GLU A 71 19.01 -10.29 11.13
N SER A 72 19.89 -9.70 11.95
CA SER A 72 20.87 -8.75 11.48
C SER A 72 21.36 -9.28 10.14
N PRO A 73 21.22 -8.53 9.03
CA PRO A 73 21.97 -8.89 7.85
C PRO A 73 23.40 -9.04 8.37
N THR A 74 23.90 -10.27 8.35
CA THR A 74 25.33 -10.50 8.28
C THR A 74 25.79 -9.46 7.29
N LEU A 75 26.65 -8.54 7.75
CA LEU A 75 27.40 -7.64 6.91
C LEU A 75 28.27 -8.53 5.99
N GLU A 76 27.67 -9.25 5.06
CA GLU A 76 28.27 -9.47 3.78
C GLU A 76 28.09 -8.15 3.06
N PRO A 77 29.15 -7.39 2.80
CA PRO A 77 29.04 -6.21 1.96
C PRO A 77 28.70 -6.68 0.54
N PRO A 78 27.51 -6.37 -0.04
CA PRO A 78 27.34 -6.45 -1.48
C PRO A 78 27.82 -5.14 -2.13
N PHE A 79 28.66 -4.36 -1.44
CA PHE A 79 29.53 -3.41 -2.11
C PHE A 79 30.85 -4.13 -2.37
N GLN A 80 30.78 -5.06 -3.34
CA GLN A 80 31.85 -5.16 -4.29
C GLN A 80 32.04 -3.72 -4.79
N GLN A 81 33.06 -3.05 -4.24
CA GLN A 81 33.49 -1.77 -4.74
C GLN A 81 33.75 -2.00 -6.22
N VAL A 82 32.78 -1.66 -7.06
CA VAL A 82 33.07 -1.21 -8.40
C VAL A 82 33.92 0.03 -8.15
N LYS A 83 35.22 -0.22 -8.02
CA LYS A 83 36.26 0.78 -8.12
C LYS A 83 36.10 1.28 -9.55
N PHE A 84 35.19 2.24 -9.72
CA PHE A 84 35.19 3.09 -10.87
C PHE A 84 36.57 3.74 -10.81
N HIS A 85 37.52 3.17 -11.57
CA HIS A 85 38.57 3.97 -12.17
C HIS A 85 37.81 4.96 -13.07
N LEU A 86 37.28 6.00 -12.43
CA LEU A 86 37.08 7.25 -13.11
C LEU A 86 38.50 7.73 -13.33
N ASP A 87 39.07 7.37 -14.48
CA ASP A 87 40.09 8.20 -15.09
C ASP A 87 39.41 9.55 -15.29
N VAL A 88 39.45 10.36 -14.23
CA VAL A 88 39.24 11.79 -14.31
C VAL A 88 40.42 12.27 -15.12
N ASP A 89 40.22 12.25 -16.43
CA ASP A 89 41.07 12.98 -17.34
C ASP A 89 41.00 14.43 -16.85
N ASP A 90 42.09 14.90 -16.23
CA ASP A 90 42.29 16.28 -15.76
C ASP A 90 42.39 17.24 -16.97
N THR A 91 41.60 17.00 -18.01
CA THR A 91 41.44 17.93 -19.11
C THR A 91 40.57 19.09 -18.60
N PRO A 92 41.12 20.31 -18.52
CA PRO A 92 40.34 21.47 -18.12
C PRO A 92 39.15 21.60 -19.09
N PRO A 93 37.93 21.90 -18.60
CA PRO A 93 36.81 22.16 -19.49
C PRO A 93 37.19 23.31 -20.42
N GLU A 94 37.28 23.03 -21.72
CA GLU A 94 37.38 24.06 -22.75
C GLU A 94 36.19 25.00 -22.56
N VAL A 95 36.48 26.21 -22.10
CA VAL A 95 35.50 27.29 -21.98
C VAL A 95 34.97 27.53 -23.39
N PRO A 96 33.68 27.28 -23.66
CA PRO A 96 33.12 27.53 -24.99
C PRO A 96 33.34 29.01 -25.33
N PRO A 97 33.85 29.32 -26.54
CA PRO A 97 34.16 30.68 -26.93
C PRO A 97 32.91 31.53 -26.79
N LYS A 98 33.04 32.61 -26.01
CA LYS A 98 32.01 33.63 -25.82
C LYS A 98 31.51 34.06 -27.20
N PRO A 99 30.20 33.94 -27.51
CA PRO A 99 29.68 34.36 -28.80
C PRO A 99 30.03 35.85 -28.99
N PRO A 100 30.52 36.24 -30.18
CA PRO A 100 30.84 37.62 -30.46
C PRO A 100 29.59 38.46 -30.21
N THR A 101 29.75 39.52 -29.42
CA THR A 101 28.77 40.60 -29.22
C THR A 101 28.60 41.34 -30.56
N GLY A 102 27.98 40.68 -31.53
CA GLY A 102 27.60 41.21 -32.82
C GLY A 102 26.20 41.81 -32.71
N ALA A 103 26.08 43.04 -33.18
CA ALA A 103 24.87 43.85 -33.22
C ALA A 103 23.59 43.02 -33.49
N ILE A 104 22.61 43.18 -32.61
CA ILE A 104 21.25 42.65 -32.77
C ILE A 104 20.67 43.27 -34.06
N PRO A 105 20.41 42.49 -35.12
CA PRO A 105 19.74 43.03 -36.31
C PRO A 105 18.30 43.45 -35.92
N PRO A 106 17.75 44.50 -36.55
CA PRO A 106 16.39 44.95 -36.28
C PRO A 106 15.40 43.81 -36.53
N VAL A 107 14.59 43.52 -35.51
CA VAL A 107 13.55 42.50 -35.52
C VAL A 107 12.59 42.77 -36.70
N PRO A 108 12.45 41.85 -37.66
CA PRO A 108 11.50 42.03 -38.76
C PRO A 108 10.05 42.01 -38.23
N PRO A 109 9.13 42.74 -38.87
CA PRO A 109 7.72 42.80 -38.46
C PRO A 109 7.11 41.39 -38.47
N ILE A 110 6.50 41.01 -37.35
CA ILE A 110 5.81 39.73 -37.15
C ILE A 110 4.68 39.62 -38.19
N PRO A 111 4.68 38.63 -39.09
CA PRO A 111 3.59 38.43 -40.03
C PRO A 111 2.29 38.06 -39.30
N PRO A 112 1.11 38.44 -39.82
CA PRO A 112 -0.17 38.08 -39.22
C PRO A 112 -0.28 36.56 -39.10
N ILE A 113 -0.54 36.11 -37.86
CA ILE A 113 -0.71 34.72 -37.48
C ILE A 113 -1.81 34.10 -38.34
N SER A 114 -1.42 33.35 -39.36
CA SER A 114 -2.35 32.49 -40.08
C SER A 114 -2.85 31.41 -39.12
N PRO A 115 -4.16 31.11 -39.07
CA PRO A 115 -4.70 30.07 -38.21
C PRO A 115 -4.00 28.76 -38.54
N ARG A 116 -3.14 28.34 -37.61
CA ARG A 116 -2.31 27.13 -37.68
C ARG A 116 -3.26 25.96 -37.87
N ARG A 117 -3.40 25.48 -39.11
CA ARG A 117 -4.10 24.22 -39.41
C ARG A 117 -3.33 23.12 -38.69
N HIS A 118 -3.83 22.73 -37.51
CA HIS A 118 -3.37 21.54 -36.83
C HIS A 118 -3.49 20.37 -37.80
N PRO A 119 -2.39 19.66 -38.12
CA PRO A 119 -2.50 18.42 -38.88
C PRO A 119 -3.31 17.41 -38.04
N ARG A 120 -4.62 17.36 -38.33
CA ARG A 120 -5.53 16.30 -37.88
C ARG A 120 -5.11 15.01 -38.57
N ARG A 121 -4.35 14.20 -37.86
CA ARG A 121 -4.20 12.73 -37.97
C ARG A 121 -2.76 12.38 -37.62
N THR A 122 -2.43 12.50 -36.33
CA THR A 122 -1.53 11.53 -35.73
C THR A 122 -2.30 10.20 -35.72
N SER A 123 -1.98 9.34 -36.68
CA SER A 123 -2.28 7.91 -36.63
C SER A 123 -2.00 7.43 -35.21
N LYS A 124 -3.02 6.92 -34.51
CA LYS A 124 -2.84 6.27 -33.21
C LYS A 124 -1.68 5.29 -33.39
N PRO A 125 -0.52 5.49 -32.73
CA PRO A 125 0.51 4.48 -32.76
C PRO A 125 -0.17 3.20 -32.24
N LEU A 126 -0.08 2.14 -33.04
CA LEU A 126 -0.59 0.83 -32.69
C LEU A 126 0.35 0.28 -31.61
N PHE A 127 0.31 0.88 -30.42
CA PHE A 127 1.07 0.45 -29.26
C PHE A 127 0.45 -0.89 -28.86
N ARG A 128 1.03 -1.97 -29.37
CA ARG A 128 0.74 -3.31 -28.87
C ARG A 128 1.49 -3.39 -27.54
N PRO A 129 0.79 -3.39 -26.40
CA PRO A 129 1.46 -3.56 -25.12
C PRO A 129 2.21 -4.88 -25.15
N ASP A 130 3.49 -4.84 -24.82
CA ASP A 130 4.32 -6.03 -24.70
C ASP A 130 3.77 -6.86 -23.53
N PRO A 131 3.39 -8.14 -23.74
CA PRO A 131 2.79 -8.96 -22.69
C PRO A 131 3.74 -9.19 -21.50
N ASN A 132 5.04 -9.00 -21.69
CA ASN A 132 6.07 -9.21 -20.65
C ASN A 132 6.34 -7.96 -19.81
N ARG A 133 5.51 -6.92 -19.96
CA ARG A 133 5.61 -5.67 -19.20
C ARG A 133 4.51 -5.62 -18.16
N PHE A 134 4.88 -5.17 -16.96
CA PHE A 134 3.99 -5.12 -15.80
C PHE A 134 3.93 -3.71 -15.24
N ALA A 135 2.85 -3.46 -14.51
CA ALA A 135 2.54 -2.22 -13.84
C ALA A 135 2.23 -2.47 -12.36
N LEU A 136 2.62 -1.51 -11.54
CA LEU A 136 2.40 -1.50 -10.10
C LEU A 136 1.32 -0.49 -9.75
N ILE A 137 0.23 -0.95 -9.15
CA ILE A 137 -0.86 -0.10 -8.67
C ILE A 137 -0.91 -0.16 -7.15
N LEU A 138 -0.86 1.00 -6.52
CA LEU A 138 -1.20 1.14 -5.10
C LEU A 138 -2.71 1.13 -4.96
N GLU A 139 -3.26 0.16 -4.23
CA GLU A 139 -4.70 0.09 -3.97
C GLU A 139 -5.11 0.80 -2.68
N ASP A 140 -4.39 0.51 -1.59
CA ASP A 140 -4.69 1.00 -0.26
C ASP A 140 -3.45 0.99 0.63
N VAL A 141 -3.51 1.65 1.78
CA VAL A 141 -2.41 1.74 2.74
C VAL A 141 -2.91 1.40 4.14
N THR A 142 -2.14 0.59 4.86
CA THR A 142 -2.47 0.21 6.24
C THR A 142 -2.30 1.43 7.14
N PRO A 143 -3.32 1.82 7.94
CA PRO A 143 -3.21 2.98 8.81
C PRO A 143 -2.11 2.79 9.85
N GLY A 144 -1.30 3.83 10.07
CA GLY A 144 -0.13 3.80 10.94
C GLY A 144 1.19 3.43 10.24
N TYR A 145 1.17 3.20 8.92
CA TYR A 145 2.35 2.97 8.09
C TYR A 145 2.46 4.00 6.94
N GLU A 146 1.73 5.12 7.03
CA GLU A 146 1.67 6.08 5.93
C GLU A 146 3.02 6.70 5.60
N ASP A 147 3.86 6.94 6.61
CA ASP A 147 5.16 7.60 6.46
C ASP A 147 6.20 6.67 5.81
N GLU A 148 6.20 5.38 6.17
CA GLU A 148 7.08 4.37 5.56
C GLU A 148 6.71 4.11 4.10
N VAL A 149 5.41 3.98 3.81
CA VAL A 149 4.93 3.80 2.43
C VAL A 149 5.21 5.04 1.59
N LEU A 150 5.10 6.23 2.19
CA LEU A 150 5.44 7.49 1.54
C LEU A 150 6.91 7.53 1.08
N GLU A 151 7.84 7.10 1.94
CA GLU A 151 9.26 7.01 1.60
C GLU A 151 9.50 6.00 0.46
N GLY A 152 8.86 4.83 0.54
CA GLY A 152 8.92 3.82 -0.52
C GLY A 152 8.42 4.33 -1.88
N ILE A 153 7.33 5.10 -1.89
CA ILE A 153 6.79 5.72 -3.12
C ILE A 153 7.77 6.75 -3.68
N GLN A 154 8.39 7.59 -2.84
CA GLN A 154 9.35 8.59 -3.33
C GLN A 154 10.53 7.94 -4.05
N ILE A 155 11.03 6.82 -3.53
CA ILE A 155 12.14 6.06 -4.14
C ILE A 155 11.70 5.46 -5.48
N VAL A 156 10.53 4.81 -5.54
CA VAL A 156 10.07 4.12 -6.76
C VAL A 156 9.70 5.10 -7.88
N ARG A 157 9.17 6.28 -7.53
CA ARG A 157 8.64 7.27 -8.50
C ARG A 157 9.57 8.45 -8.75
N GLU A 158 10.66 8.56 -8.00
CA GLU A 158 11.56 9.72 -7.99
C GLU A 158 10.78 11.05 -7.90
N CYS A 159 9.88 11.14 -6.91
CA CYS A 159 8.96 12.27 -6.77
C CYS A 159 9.05 12.97 -5.40
N ASP A 160 8.63 14.22 -5.35
CA ASP A 160 8.60 15.00 -4.10
C ASP A 160 7.58 14.45 -3.10
N GLU A 161 7.81 14.68 -1.81
CA GLU A 161 6.91 14.31 -0.71
C GLU A 161 5.46 14.75 -0.95
N THR A 162 5.25 15.96 -1.47
CA THR A 162 3.92 16.50 -1.73
C THR A 162 3.17 15.68 -2.79
N GLN A 163 3.88 15.16 -3.79
CA GLN A 163 3.31 14.31 -4.83
C GLN A 163 3.05 12.90 -4.28
N ALA A 164 3.99 12.35 -3.51
CA ALA A 164 3.82 11.06 -2.85
C ALA A 164 2.58 11.06 -1.92
N LYS A 165 2.38 12.13 -1.13
CA LYS A 165 1.17 12.30 -0.30
C LYS A 165 -0.12 12.31 -1.10
N LEU A 166 -0.10 12.82 -2.33
CA LEU A 166 -1.26 12.80 -3.20
C LEU A 166 -1.55 11.35 -3.69
N LEU A 167 -0.50 10.60 -4.02
CA LEU A 167 -0.60 9.21 -4.47
C LEU A 167 -1.14 8.26 -3.39
N LEU A 168 -0.88 8.53 -2.11
CA LEU A 168 -1.40 7.73 -0.99
C LEU A 168 -2.91 7.87 -0.80
N ARG A 169 -3.51 8.99 -1.21
CA ARG A 169 -4.93 9.28 -0.94
C ARG A 169 -5.90 8.54 -1.85
N THR A 170 -5.43 8.12 -3.01
CA THR A 170 -6.25 7.52 -4.07
C THR A 170 -5.49 6.37 -4.70
N PRO A 171 -6.17 5.28 -5.11
CA PRO A 171 -5.49 4.20 -5.80
C PRO A 171 -4.80 4.73 -7.06
N SER A 172 -3.48 4.50 -7.16
CA SER A 172 -2.63 5.21 -8.10
C SER A 172 -1.60 4.29 -8.77
N LEU A 173 -1.24 4.64 -10.00
CA LEU A 173 -0.27 3.91 -10.80
C LEU A 173 1.14 4.37 -10.43
N LEU A 174 1.88 3.51 -9.73
CA LEU A 174 3.22 3.83 -9.25
C LEU A 174 4.23 3.77 -10.39
N ALA A 175 4.33 2.61 -11.06
CA ALA A 175 5.28 2.38 -12.15
C ALA A 175 4.65 1.54 -13.28
N THR A 176 5.15 1.70 -14.50
CA THR A 176 4.79 0.94 -15.70
C THR A 176 6.02 0.36 -16.36
N ASP A 177 5.80 -0.57 -17.29
CA ASP A 177 6.83 -1.13 -18.17
C ASP A 177 7.96 -1.88 -17.44
N LEU A 178 7.67 -2.37 -16.23
CA LEU A 178 8.59 -3.19 -15.45
C LEU A 178 8.61 -4.63 -15.96
N THR A 179 9.73 -5.33 -15.75
CA THR A 179 9.77 -6.78 -15.89
C THR A 179 9.00 -7.44 -14.75
N GLU A 180 8.58 -8.69 -14.96
CA GLU A 180 7.80 -9.43 -13.96
C GLU A 180 8.54 -9.53 -12.61
N GLU A 181 9.82 -9.88 -12.64
CA GLU A 181 10.66 -10.04 -11.45
C GLU A 181 10.80 -8.72 -10.68
N THR A 182 11.08 -7.61 -11.37
CA THR A 182 11.22 -6.30 -10.75
C THR A 182 9.89 -5.81 -10.19
N ALA A 183 8.78 -5.99 -10.92
CA ALA A 183 7.46 -5.60 -10.44
C ALA A 183 7.07 -6.37 -9.17
N HIS A 184 7.27 -7.69 -9.12
CA HIS A 184 6.99 -8.47 -7.93
C HIS A 184 7.96 -8.18 -6.77
N GLY A 185 9.22 -7.88 -7.07
CA GLY A 185 10.21 -7.47 -6.06
C GLY A 185 9.77 -6.19 -5.35
N ILE A 186 9.55 -5.12 -6.12
CA ILE A 186 9.09 -3.82 -5.58
C ILE A 186 7.73 -3.98 -4.89
N GLY A 187 6.81 -4.75 -5.50
CA GLY A 187 5.48 -5.00 -4.93
C GLY A 187 5.56 -5.64 -3.53
N LYS A 188 6.40 -6.65 -3.36
CA LYS A 188 6.61 -7.32 -2.06
C LYS A 188 7.27 -6.39 -1.04
N GLU A 189 8.26 -5.59 -1.45
CA GLU A 189 8.90 -4.63 -0.56
C GLU A 189 7.91 -3.59 -0.03
N LEU A 190 7.06 -3.05 -0.92
CA LEU A 190 5.99 -2.12 -0.53
C LEU A 190 4.92 -2.80 0.33
N GLU A 191 4.60 -4.07 0.09
CA GLU A 191 3.66 -4.83 0.94
C GLU A 191 4.19 -5.06 2.36
N LEU A 192 5.49 -5.31 2.51
CA LEU A 192 6.13 -5.48 3.81
C LEU A 192 6.05 -4.22 4.69
N ILE A 193 6.05 -3.04 4.07
CA ILE A 193 5.88 -1.75 4.75
C ILE A 193 4.41 -1.32 4.88
N GLY A 194 3.45 -2.22 4.61
CA GLY A 194 2.04 -1.98 4.88
C GLY A 194 1.24 -1.37 3.71
N ALA A 195 1.81 -1.30 2.50
CA ALA A 195 1.04 -0.96 1.31
C ALA A 195 0.27 -2.17 0.77
N LYS A 196 -0.89 -1.94 0.16
CA LYS A 196 -1.60 -2.97 -0.60
C LYS A 196 -1.36 -2.74 -2.09
N ILE A 197 -0.53 -3.57 -2.70
CA ILE A 197 -0.10 -3.42 -4.09
C ILE A 197 -0.80 -4.44 -4.98
N ARG A 198 -1.16 -4.03 -6.19
CA ARG A 198 -1.61 -4.94 -7.25
C ARG A 198 -0.65 -4.85 -8.44
N VAL A 199 -0.02 -5.98 -8.75
CA VAL A 199 0.80 -6.15 -9.97
C VAL A 199 -0.11 -6.60 -11.09
N LEU A 200 -0.09 -5.89 -12.23
CA LEU A 200 -0.87 -6.25 -13.42
C LEU A 200 0.04 -6.28 -14.65
N SER A 201 -0.21 -7.20 -15.59
CA SER A 201 0.39 -7.10 -16.92
C SER A 201 -0.15 -5.86 -17.65
N MET A 202 0.64 -5.28 -18.56
CA MET A 202 0.22 -4.12 -19.34
C MET A 202 -1.02 -4.40 -20.21
N GLN A 203 -1.22 -5.65 -20.62
CA GLN A 203 -2.44 -6.09 -21.30
C GLN A 203 -3.65 -6.02 -20.35
N ALA A 204 -3.53 -6.60 -19.14
CA ALA A 204 -4.57 -6.54 -18.13
C ALA A 204 -4.82 -5.08 -17.69
N LEU A 205 -3.80 -4.23 -17.68
CA LEU A 205 -3.92 -2.80 -17.42
C LEU A 205 -4.71 -2.09 -18.53
N ALA A 206 -4.48 -2.43 -19.80
CA ALA A 206 -5.22 -1.85 -20.92
C ALA A 206 -6.70 -2.26 -20.89
N GLU A 207 -6.99 -3.51 -20.53
CA GLU A 207 -8.37 -4.01 -20.38
C GLU A 207 -9.05 -3.37 -19.16
N SER A 208 -8.35 -3.36 -18.02
CA SER A 208 -8.85 -2.81 -16.76
C SER A 208 -8.89 -1.29 -16.72
N GLY A 209 -8.13 -0.57 -17.55
CA GLY A 209 -8.13 0.91 -17.58
C GLY A 209 -9.51 1.51 -17.85
N THR A 210 -10.36 0.78 -18.57
CA THR A 210 -11.77 1.16 -18.77
C THR A 210 -12.63 0.96 -17.51
N HIS A 211 -12.37 -0.12 -16.76
CA HIS A 211 -13.08 -0.46 -15.53
C HIS A 211 -12.61 0.34 -14.32
N PHE A 212 -11.29 0.54 -14.20
CA PHE A 212 -10.65 1.18 -13.06
C PHE A 212 -10.99 2.67 -12.99
N GLN A 213 -11.04 3.37 -14.14
CA GLN A 213 -11.55 4.74 -14.15
C GLN A 213 -13.00 4.82 -13.68
N HIS A 214 -13.84 3.86 -14.07
CA HIS A 214 -15.24 3.84 -13.64
C HIS A 214 -15.38 3.52 -12.14
N GLU A 215 -14.58 2.60 -11.61
CA GLU A 215 -14.56 2.24 -10.20
C GLU A 215 -13.98 3.35 -9.30
N LEU A 216 -12.93 4.04 -9.76
CA LEU A 216 -12.39 5.21 -9.08
C LEU A 216 -13.44 6.34 -9.02
N LEU A 217 -14.12 6.59 -10.14
CA LEU A 217 -15.18 7.60 -10.19
C LEU A 217 -16.40 7.23 -9.34
N SER A 218 -16.74 5.94 -9.22
CA SER A 218 -17.86 5.49 -8.38
C SER A 218 -17.52 5.62 -6.89
N LYS A 219 -16.32 5.18 -6.47
CA LYS A 219 -15.84 5.33 -5.08
C LYS A 219 -15.72 6.81 -4.68
N GLU A 220 -15.21 7.66 -5.56
CA GLU A 220 -15.09 9.11 -5.28
C GLU A 220 -16.48 9.76 -5.13
N ARG A 221 -17.44 9.39 -5.98
CA ARG A 221 -18.84 9.84 -5.84
C ARG A 221 -19.46 9.37 -4.52
N GLU A 222 -19.16 8.16 -4.09
CA GLU A 222 -19.66 7.61 -2.83
C GLU A 222 -19.05 8.33 -1.62
N ARG A 223 -17.73 8.58 -1.60
CA ARG A 223 -17.07 9.40 -0.57
C ARG A 223 -17.69 10.79 -0.46
N ARG A 224 -17.97 11.45 -1.59
CA ARG A 224 -18.64 12.77 -1.60
C ARG A 224 -20.06 12.72 -1.02
N ARG A 225 -20.81 11.64 -1.25
CA ARG A 225 -22.14 11.45 -0.65
C ARG A 225 -22.06 11.29 0.87
N HIS A 226 -21.10 10.51 1.36
CA HIS A 226 -20.89 10.34 2.80
C HIS A 226 -20.44 11.65 3.47
N HIS A 227 -19.54 12.40 2.83
CA HIS A 227 -19.09 13.69 3.36
C HIS A 227 -20.24 14.72 3.42
N SER A 228 -21.08 14.76 2.37
CA SER A 228 -22.26 15.64 2.35
C SER A 228 -23.22 15.29 3.49
N ARG A 229 -23.51 14.00 3.72
CA ARG A 229 -24.38 13.56 4.83
C ARG A 229 -23.85 13.90 6.21
N SER A 230 -22.53 13.84 6.41
CA SER A 230 -21.91 14.19 7.69
C SER A 230 -22.11 15.67 8.06
N THR A 231 -22.07 16.57 7.08
CA THR A 231 -22.21 18.03 7.34
C THR A 231 -23.62 18.48 7.73
N TYR A 232 -24.68 17.75 7.35
CA TYR A 232 -26.06 18.13 7.69
C TYR A 232 -26.46 17.79 9.13
N HIS A 233 -25.82 16.82 9.78
CA HIS A 233 -26.13 16.48 11.17
C HIS A 233 -25.51 17.44 12.19
N ALA A 234 -24.51 18.23 11.81
CA ALA A 234 -23.86 19.19 12.71
C ALA A 234 -24.63 20.51 12.91
N ARG A 235 -25.70 20.77 12.15
CA ARG A 235 -26.43 22.06 12.19
C ARG A 235 -27.86 22.01 12.73
N GLY A 236 -28.37 20.83 13.08
CA GLY A 236 -29.77 20.64 13.50
C GLY A 236 -30.02 20.45 14.99
N GLY A 237 -29.01 20.59 15.84
CA GLY A 237 -29.16 20.46 17.30
C GLY A 237 -29.04 21.82 18.00
N CYS A 238 -30.12 22.58 18.02
CA CYS A 238 -30.35 23.68 18.97
C CYS A 238 -31.77 23.52 19.51
#